data_AF-A0A967T055-F1
#
_entry.id   AF-A0A967T055-F1
#
_cell.length_a   1.000
_cell.length_b   1.000
_cell.length_c   1.000
_cell.angle_alpha   90.00
_cell.angle_beta   90.00
_cell.angle_gamma   90.00
#
_symmetry.space_group_name_H-M   'P 1'
#
loop_
_entity.id
_entity.type
_entity.pdbx_description
1 polymer ?
#
loop_
_entity_poly.entity_id
_entity_poly.type
_entity_poly.pdbx_seq_one_letter_code
_entity_poly.pdbx_strand_id
1 'polypeptide(L)'
;HFAASRELTEAVQESGAVAIAYETVEKEDGSLPLLIPMSEVAGRMATQEGAKYLEKPEGGLGILLGGIPGVKPANVLVIGGGIVGVNAAKIAAGMGANTTIMDISMPRLRHLDDIMSRNVDTMFSSEANIRKMLPHVDMVIGAVLIPGAKAPSLVTRDMLADMQKGSILVDVAIDQGGCFETSKPTTHDNPIYEVDGVVHYCVANMPGAVPRTSTLGLTNVTLPYAVDIANKGWKKALKDDKELLKGLNIVDGDIVYKEVAEAFNMDYTPIENVL
;
A
#
# COMPACT_ATOMS: atom_id res chain seq x y z
N HIS A 1 -11.40 -5.23 5.93
CA HIS A 1 -10.36 -6.28 5.95
C HIS A 1 -10.75 -7.44 6.87
N PHE A 2 -11.78 -8.21 6.49
CA PHE A 2 -12.28 -9.31 7.34
C PHE A 2 -11.22 -10.40 7.58
N ALA A 3 -10.49 -10.82 6.55
CA ALA A 3 -9.44 -11.84 6.64
C ALA A 3 -8.26 -11.50 7.60
N ALA A 4 -8.14 -10.24 8.04
CA ALA A 4 -7.10 -9.81 8.97
C ALA A 4 -7.54 -9.84 10.45
N SER A 5 -8.85 -9.94 10.72
CA SER A 5 -9.39 -9.94 12.08
C SER A 5 -10.58 -10.90 12.21
N ARG A 6 -10.33 -12.01 12.91
CA ARG A 6 -11.37 -13.00 13.24
C ARG A 6 -12.47 -12.38 14.10
N GLU A 7 -12.08 -11.59 15.09
CA GLU A 7 -13.01 -10.89 15.99
C GLU A 7 -13.97 -9.96 15.21
N LEU A 8 -13.46 -9.20 14.24
CA LEU A 8 -14.29 -8.36 13.37
C LEU A 8 -15.26 -9.22 12.54
N THR A 9 -14.77 -10.31 11.99
CA THR A 9 -15.57 -11.22 11.15
C THR A 9 -16.71 -11.84 11.95
N GLU A 10 -16.43 -12.39 13.13
CA GLU A 10 -17.41 -12.98 14.03
C GLU A 10 -18.44 -11.94 14.49
N ALA A 11 -18.00 -10.74 14.87
CA ALA A 11 -18.91 -9.66 15.28
C ALA A 11 -19.89 -9.23 14.16
N VAL A 12 -19.44 -9.19 12.91
CA VAL A 12 -20.32 -8.87 11.77
C VAL A 12 -21.27 -10.03 11.45
N GLN A 13 -20.82 -11.28 11.54
CA GLN A 13 -21.71 -12.43 11.41
C GLN A 13 -22.82 -12.41 12.47
N GLU A 14 -22.47 -12.22 13.74
CA GLU A 14 -23.41 -12.17 14.86
C GLU A 14 -24.43 -11.02 14.73
N SER A 15 -24.04 -9.91 14.09
CA SER A 15 -24.93 -8.77 13.86
C SER A 15 -26.03 -9.03 12.82
N GLY A 16 -25.86 -10.02 11.95
CA GLY A 16 -26.74 -10.26 10.81
C GLY A 16 -26.68 -9.17 9.74
N ALA A 17 -25.65 -8.32 9.72
CA ALA A 17 -25.51 -7.28 8.72
C ALA A 17 -25.14 -7.83 7.33
N VAL A 18 -25.54 -7.10 6.29
CA VAL A 18 -25.04 -7.29 4.93
C VAL A 18 -23.79 -6.44 4.75
N ALA A 19 -22.63 -7.09 4.60
CA ALA A 19 -21.33 -6.44 4.51
C ALA A 19 -20.78 -6.51 3.08
N ILE A 20 -20.54 -5.34 2.49
CA ILE A 20 -19.87 -5.16 1.20
C ILE A 20 -18.54 -4.45 1.47
N ALA A 21 -17.43 -5.09 1.14
CA ALA A 21 -16.08 -4.60 1.40
C ALA A 21 -15.53 -3.82 0.19
N TYR A 22 -14.98 -2.62 0.42
CA TYR A 22 -14.43 -1.80 -0.67
C TYR A 22 -13.26 -2.47 -1.37
N GLU A 23 -12.40 -3.14 -0.61
CA GLU A 23 -11.17 -3.75 -1.09
C GLU A 23 -11.38 -5.02 -1.94
N THR A 24 -12.60 -5.55 -2.02
CA THR A 24 -12.95 -6.70 -2.87
C THR A 24 -13.89 -6.35 -4.03
N VAL A 25 -14.32 -5.09 -4.13
CA VAL A 25 -14.96 -4.58 -5.36
C VAL A 25 -13.90 -4.57 -6.45
N GLU A 26 -14.13 -5.31 -7.52
CA GLU A 26 -13.12 -5.60 -8.53
C GLU A 26 -13.71 -5.56 -9.95
N LYS A 27 -13.01 -4.87 -10.85
CA LYS A 27 -13.37 -4.75 -12.26
C LYS A 27 -13.09 -6.03 -13.05
N GLU A 28 -13.56 -6.08 -14.29
CA GLU A 28 -13.27 -7.19 -15.21
C GLU A 28 -11.77 -7.31 -15.55
N ASP A 29 -11.02 -6.20 -15.48
CA ASP A 29 -9.56 -6.17 -15.68
C ASP A 29 -8.75 -6.55 -14.42
N GLY A 30 -9.43 -6.93 -13.33
CA GLY A 30 -8.82 -7.29 -12.04
C GLY A 30 -8.39 -6.10 -11.19
N SER A 31 -8.66 -4.85 -11.61
CA SER A 31 -8.35 -3.67 -10.79
C SER A 31 -9.35 -3.51 -9.63
N LEU A 32 -8.88 -2.95 -8.52
CA LEU A 32 -9.65 -2.69 -7.29
C LEU A 32 -10.00 -1.19 -7.18
N PRO A 33 -11.04 -0.69 -7.88
CA PRO A 33 -11.26 0.74 -8.11
C PRO A 33 -11.42 1.55 -6.83
N LEU A 34 -11.99 0.95 -5.78
CA LEU A 34 -12.21 1.63 -4.51
C LEU A 34 -10.93 1.72 -3.64
N LEU A 35 -9.92 0.89 -3.95
CA LEU A 35 -8.62 0.89 -3.26
C LEU A 35 -7.59 1.81 -3.94
N ILE A 36 -7.77 2.09 -5.23
CA ILE A 36 -6.85 2.92 -6.03
C ILE A 36 -6.60 4.28 -5.36
N PRO A 37 -7.61 5.10 -4.99
CA PRO A 37 -7.34 6.42 -4.43
C PRO A 37 -6.56 6.37 -3.11
N MET A 38 -6.79 5.34 -2.28
CA MET A 38 -6.04 5.17 -1.03
C MET A 38 -4.59 4.79 -1.31
N SER A 39 -4.35 3.96 -2.32
CA SER A 39 -3.00 3.61 -2.79
C SER A 39 -2.25 4.82 -3.35
N GLU A 40 -2.94 5.68 -4.09
CA GLU A 40 -2.37 6.94 -4.61
C GLU A 40 -1.98 7.88 -3.46
N VAL A 41 -2.86 8.08 -2.48
CA VAL A 41 -2.57 8.90 -1.30
C VAL A 41 -1.40 8.32 -0.51
N ALA A 42 -1.43 7.03 -0.18
CA ALA A 42 -0.38 6.36 0.58
C ALA A 42 0.99 6.45 -0.12
N GLY A 43 1.04 6.21 -1.44
CA GLY A 43 2.26 6.35 -2.22
C GLY A 43 2.83 7.77 -2.19
N ARG A 44 1.98 8.79 -2.33
CA ARG A 44 2.44 10.19 -2.27
C ARG A 44 2.94 10.57 -0.87
N MET A 45 2.22 10.13 0.17
CA MET A 45 2.59 10.35 1.56
C MET A 45 3.87 9.62 1.94
N ALA A 46 4.14 8.44 1.39
CA ALA A 46 5.34 7.66 1.71
C ALA A 46 6.62 8.48 1.50
N THR A 47 6.71 9.22 0.39
CA THR A 47 7.83 10.12 0.15
C THR A 47 7.84 11.32 1.10
N GLN A 48 6.68 11.90 1.41
CA GLN A 48 6.59 13.06 2.30
C GLN A 48 7.00 12.73 3.73
N GLU A 49 6.46 11.64 4.28
CA GLU A 49 6.84 11.13 5.59
C GLU A 49 8.29 10.65 5.60
N GLY A 50 8.71 9.95 4.54
CA GLY A 50 10.10 9.61 4.33
C GLY A 50 11.02 10.83 4.43
N ALA A 51 10.69 11.92 3.73
CA ALA A 51 11.47 13.16 3.73
C ALA A 51 11.53 13.80 5.12
N LYS A 52 10.39 13.85 5.82
CA LYS A 52 10.28 14.36 7.19
C LYS A 52 11.20 13.59 8.14
N TYR A 53 11.10 12.27 8.19
CA TYR A 53 11.90 11.47 9.11
C TYR A 53 13.34 11.22 8.62
N LEU A 54 13.69 11.67 7.42
CA LEU A 54 15.08 11.79 6.98
C LEU A 54 15.79 12.98 7.65
N GLU A 55 15.05 13.95 8.20
CA GLU A 55 15.64 15.10 8.88
C GLU A 55 16.35 14.70 10.18
N LYS A 56 17.42 15.43 10.52
CA LYS A 56 18.26 15.05 11.67
C LYS A 56 17.54 15.11 13.03
N PRO A 57 16.69 16.10 13.31
CA PRO A 57 15.92 16.14 14.56
C PRO A 57 14.98 14.95 14.74
N GLU A 58 14.53 14.34 13.65
CA GLU A 58 13.64 13.18 13.64
C GLU A 58 14.42 11.84 13.71
N GLY A 59 15.76 11.87 13.77
CA GLY A 59 16.62 10.70 13.88
C GLY A 59 17.26 10.24 12.56
N GLY A 60 16.86 10.82 11.42
CA GLY A 60 17.37 10.45 10.11
C GLY A 60 18.81 10.91 9.81
N LEU A 61 19.22 10.72 8.55
CA LEU A 61 20.53 11.13 8.03
C LEU A 61 20.77 12.65 8.07
N GLY A 62 19.72 13.46 8.06
CA GLY A 62 19.80 14.91 7.92
C GLY A 62 19.98 15.37 6.48
N ILE A 63 19.37 14.68 5.53
CA ILE A 63 19.48 14.97 4.09
C ILE A 63 18.20 15.64 3.59
N LEU A 64 18.34 16.65 2.74
CA LEU A 64 17.25 17.24 1.99
C LEU A 64 17.07 16.51 0.66
N LEU A 65 15.86 16.01 0.36
CA LEU A 65 15.61 15.20 -0.85
C LEU A 65 16.14 15.85 -2.14
N GLY A 66 15.87 17.14 -2.35
CA GLY A 66 16.27 17.85 -3.57
C GLY A 66 17.71 18.36 -3.60
N GLY A 67 18.44 18.25 -2.48
CA GLY A 67 19.72 18.94 -2.32
C GLY A 67 19.63 20.45 -2.55
N ILE A 68 20.75 21.08 -2.89
CA ILE A 68 20.86 22.48 -3.30
C ILE A 68 21.96 22.59 -4.36
N PRO A 69 22.08 23.70 -5.12
CA PRO A 69 23.18 23.87 -6.06
C PRO A 69 24.56 23.62 -5.40
N GLY A 70 25.30 22.63 -5.92
CA GLY A 70 26.59 22.20 -5.39
C GLY A 70 26.53 21.07 -4.34
N VAL A 71 25.34 20.64 -3.92
CA VAL A 71 25.12 19.52 -2.97
C VAL A 71 24.18 18.50 -3.62
N LYS A 72 24.56 17.22 -3.56
CA LYS A 72 23.79 16.15 -4.20
C LYS A 72 22.39 16.00 -3.55
N PRO A 73 21.36 15.65 -4.34
CA PRO A 73 20.07 15.23 -3.81
C PRO A 73 20.15 13.84 -3.15
N ALA A 74 19.10 13.47 -2.42
CA ALA A 74 18.98 12.14 -1.84
C ALA A 74 18.75 11.06 -2.92
N ASN A 75 19.13 9.83 -2.60
CA ASN A 75 18.86 8.64 -3.41
C ASN A 75 17.69 7.86 -2.79
N VAL A 76 16.60 7.73 -3.54
CA VAL A 76 15.36 7.06 -3.13
C VAL A 76 15.18 5.78 -3.94
N LEU A 77 15.01 4.65 -3.26
CA LEU A 77 14.67 3.37 -3.88
C LEU A 77 13.21 3.03 -3.60
N VAL A 78 12.43 2.82 -4.65
CA VAL A 78 11.03 2.37 -4.55
C VAL A 78 10.95 0.91 -5.00
N ILE A 79 10.51 0.02 -4.13
CA ILE A 79 10.36 -1.41 -4.44
C ILE A 79 8.88 -1.69 -4.68
N GLY A 80 8.50 -1.90 -5.94
CA GLY A 80 7.13 -2.08 -6.41
C GLY A 80 6.76 -1.03 -7.46
N GLY A 81 6.44 -1.46 -8.68
CA GLY A 81 6.03 -0.60 -9.79
C GLY A 81 4.52 -0.33 -9.85
N GLY A 82 3.75 -0.74 -8.84
CA GLY A 82 2.29 -0.55 -8.78
C GLY A 82 1.85 0.90 -8.54
N ILE A 83 0.58 1.10 -8.17
CA ILE A 83 -0.01 2.44 -7.98
C ILE A 83 0.70 3.22 -6.87
N VAL A 84 0.96 2.56 -5.73
CA VAL A 84 1.70 3.13 -4.59
C VAL A 84 3.08 3.58 -5.04
N GLY A 85 3.87 2.67 -5.63
CA GLY A 85 5.25 2.96 -5.99
C GLY A 85 5.38 4.00 -7.09
N VAL A 86 4.46 4.02 -8.07
CA VAL A 86 4.43 5.08 -9.08
C VAL A 86 4.20 6.45 -8.46
N ASN A 87 3.26 6.55 -7.52
CA ASN A 87 2.99 7.81 -6.83
C ASN A 87 4.15 8.23 -5.92
N ALA A 88 4.76 7.29 -5.21
CA ALA A 88 5.96 7.54 -4.39
C ALA A 88 7.11 8.07 -5.24
N ALA A 89 7.44 7.38 -6.34
CA ALA A 89 8.51 7.77 -7.24
C ALA A 89 8.25 9.15 -7.88
N LYS A 90 7.00 9.45 -8.28
CA LYS A 90 6.63 10.77 -8.81
C LYS A 90 6.87 11.90 -7.80
N ILE A 91 6.48 11.70 -6.53
CA ILE A 91 6.71 12.71 -5.50
C ILE A 91 8.20 12.84 -5.19
N ALA A 92 8.94 11.73 -5.10
CA ALA A 92 10.38 11.76 -4.80
C ALA A 92 11.15 12.52 -5.89
N ALA A 93 10.87 12.17 -7.15
CA ALA A 93 11.44 12.85 -8.31
C ALA A 93 11.02 14.32 -8.38
N GLY A 94 9.75 14.63 -8.08
CA GLY A 94 9.25 16.01 -8.02
C GLY A 94 9.87 16.86 -6.92
N MET A 95 10.31 16.24 -5.82
CA MET A 95 11.11 16.88 -4.76
C MET A 95 12.59 17.00 -5.11
N GLY A 96 13.03 16.50 -6.27
CA GLY A 96 14.39 16.61 -6.78
C GLY A 96 15.32 15.43 -6.43
N ALA A 97 14.80 14.35 -5.83
CA ALA A 97 15.60 13.17 -5.49
C ALA A 97 16.05 12.40 -6.74
N ASN A 98 17.18 11.68 -6.64
CA ASN A 98 17.51 10.62 -7.58
C ASN A 98 16.69 9.39 -7.20
N THR A 99 15.78 8.98 -8.07
CA THR A 99 14.84 7.90 -7.73
C THR A 99 15.13 6.67 -8.59
N THR A 100 15.13 5.49 -7.99
CA THR A 100 15.12 4.22 -8.71
C THR A 100 13.84 3.46 -8.35
N ILE A 101 13.06 3.04 -9.34
CA ILE A 101 11.87 2.20 -9.14
C ILE A 101 12.14 0.78 -9.62
N MET A 102 11.87 -0.19 -8.75
CA MET A 102 12.06 -1.63 -9.00
C MET A 102 10.75 -2.37 -9.16
N ASP A 103 10.71 -3.32 -10.10
CA ASP A 103 9.61 -4.27 -10.28
C ASP A 103 10.15 -5.56 -10.93
N ILE A 104 9.41 -6.66 -10.81
CA ILE A 104 9.73 -7.94 -11.47
C ILE A 104 9.13 -8.00 -12.90
N SER A 105 8.15 -7.15 -13.21
CA SER A 105 7.46 -7.13 -14.48
C SER A 105 8.19 -6.25 -15.50
N MET A 106 8.87 -6.88 -16.46
CA MET A 106 9.52 -6.15 -17.56
C MET A 106 8.54 -5.30 -18.39
N PRO A 107 7.32 -5.75 -18.74
CA PRO A 107 6.33 -4.88 -19.38
C PRO A 107 6.01 -3.64 -18.54
N ARG A 108 5.91 -3.80 -17.21
CA ARG A 108 5.67 -2.67 -16.32
C ARG A 108 6.85 -1.70 -16.31
N LEU A 109 8.08 -2.20 -16.17
CA LEU A 109 9.29 -1.36 -16.18
C LEU A 109 9.44 -0.58 -17.49
N ARG A 110 9.17 -1.21 -18.65
CA ARG A 110 9.17 -0.49 -19.95
C ARG A 110 8.17 0.65 -19.97
N HIS A 111 6.95 0.40 -19.50
CA HIS A 111 5.94 1.46 -19.41
C HIS A 111 6.36 2.59 -18.46
N LEU A 112 6.98 2.26 -17.32
CA LEU A 112 7.46 3.24 -16.36
C LEU A 112 8.60 4.09 -16.96
N ASP A 113 9.51 3.48 -17.71
CA ASP A 113 10.58 4.17 -18.43
C ASP A 113 10.03 5.22 -19.41
N ASP A 114 8.92 4.92 -20.09
CA ASP A 114 8.27 5.84 -21.03
C ASP A 114 7.58 7.04 -20.35
N ILE A 115 7.02 6.85 -19.15
CA ILE A 115 6.13 7.86 -18.51
C ILE A 115 6.74 8.64 -17.36
N MET A 116 7.85 8.16 -16.79
CA MET A 116 8.42 8.74 -15.57
C MET A 116 9.28 9.96 -15.86
N SER A 117 9.55 10.73 -14.81
CA SER A 117 10.45 11.89 -14.89
C SER A 117 11.89 11.42 -15.16
N ARG A 118 12.71 12.30 -15.77
CA ARG A 118 14.09 11.97 -16.17
C ARG A 118 15.03 11.54 -15.04
N ASN A 119 14.70 11.88 -13.80
CA ASN A 119 15.42 11.48 -12.59
C ASN A 119 14.81 10.25 -11.90
N VAL A 120 14.04 9.45 -12.63
CA VAL A 120 13.54 8.14 -12.20
C VAL A 120 14.15 7.08 -13.10
N ASP A 121 15.07 6.28 -12.56
CA ASP A 121 15.60 5.10 -13.22
C ASP A 121 14.71 3.88 -12.96
N THR A 122 14.56 3.00 -13.94
CA THR A 122 13.90 1.70 -13.76
C THR A 122 14.93 0.60 -13.57
N MET A 123 14.68 -0.35 -12.66
CA MET A 123 15.59 -1.48 -12.41
C MET A 123 14.81 -2.77 -12.14
N PHE A 124 15.29 -3.91 -12.64
CA PHE A 124 14.67 -5.20 -12.34
C PHE A 124 14.85 -5.55 -10.86
N SER A 125 13.76 -5.95 -10.20
CA SER A 125 13.78 -6.33 -8.79
C SER A 125 14.31 -7.76 -8.62
N SER A 126 15.56 -7.87 -8.14
CA SER A 126 16.17 -9.11 -7.71
C SER A 126 16.91 -8.87 -6.39
N GLU A 127 17.11 -9.91 -5.58
CA GLU A 127 17.85 -9.78 -4.33
C GLU A 127 19.24 -9.16 -4.54
N ALA A 128 19.93 -9.60 -5.60
CA ALA A 128 21.25 -9.06 -5.97
C ALA A 128 21.21 -7.56 -6.28
N ASN A 129 20.17 -7.09 -6.99
CA ASN A 129 20.02 -5.66 -7.30
C ASN A 129 19.62 -4.85 -6.07
N ILE A 130 18.75 -5.38 -5.21
CA ILE A 130 18.38 -4.73 -3.95
C ILE A 130 19.63 -4.55 -3.09
N ARG A 131 20.37 -5.62 -2.77
CA ARG A 131 21.61 -5.56 -1.99
C ARG A 131 22.64 -4.60 -2.57
N LYS A 132 22.77 -4.56 -3.89
CA LYS A 132 23.68 -3.63 -4.57
C LYS A 132 23.30 -2.15 -4.35
N MET A 133 22.01 -1.84 -4.25
CA MET A 133 21.53 -0.47 -4.07
C MET A 133 21.55 -0.01 -2.62
N LEU A 134 21.34 -0.91 -1.65
CA LEU A 134 21.19 -0.56 -0.23
C LEU A 134 22.31 0.33 0.36
N PRO A 135 23.61 0.14 0.02
CA PRO A 135 24.68 1.02 0.50
C PRO A 135 24.62 2.46 0.00
N HIS A 136 23.82 2.72 -1.04
CA HIS A 136 23.81 3.97 -1.79
C HIS A 136 22.48 4.74 -1.66
N VAL A 137 21.50 4.21 -0.95
CA VAL A 137 20.17 4.80 -0.81
C VAL A 137 20.02 5.42 0.57
N ASP A 138 19.37 6.58 0.61
CA ASP A 138 19.05 7.28 1.85
C ASP A 138 17.64 6.89 2.35
N MET A 139 16.77 6.49 1.42
CA MET A 139 15.38 6.12 1.66
C MET A 139 14.98 4.93 0.79
N VAL A 140 14.30 3.96 1.38
CA VAL A 140 13.63 2.87 0.66
C VAL A 140 12.13 2.94 0.96
N ILE A 141 11.33 2.91 -0.10
CA ILE A 141 9.86 2.84 -0.02
C ILE A 141 9.42 1.47 -0.46
N GLY A 142 8.82 0.73 0.47
CA GLY A 142 8.21 -0.56 0.25
C GLY A 142 6.79 -0.41 -0.28
N ALA A 143 6.59 -0.73 -1.56
CA ALA A 143 5.34 -0.49 -2.29
C ALA A 143 4.84 -1.77 -3.00
N VAL A 144 5.20 -2.94 -2.49
CA VAL A 144 4.77 -4.23 -3.04
C VAL A 144 3.48 -4.67 -2.38
N LEU A 145 2.48 -4.93 -3.22
CA LEU A 145 1.18 -5.46 -2.83
C LEU A 145 0.95 -6.76 -3.60
N ILE A 146 0.67 -7.85 -2.88
CA ILE A 146 0.17 -9.08 -3.48
C ILE A 146 -1.29 -9.22 -3.02
N PRO A 147 -2.28 -9.01 -3.90
CA PRO A 147 -3.69 -9.12 -3.52
C PRO A 147 -3.98 -10.45 -2.82
N GLY A 148 -4.57 -10.39 -1.62
CA GLY A 148 -4.98 -11.57 -0.85
C GLY A 148 -3.86 -12.36 -0.18
N ALA A 149 -2.60 -11.93 -0.26
CA ALA A 149 -1.47 -12.64 0.35
C ALA A 149 -0.51 -11.71 1.10
N LYS A 150 0.17 -12.25 2.11
CA LYS A 150 1.25 -11.52 2.79
C LYS A 150 2.38 -11.23 1.78
N ALA A 151 2.79 -9.97 1.71
CA ALA A 151 3.93 -9.58 0.89
C ALA A 151 5.21 -10.31 1.38
N PRO A 152 6.07 -10.80 0.47
CA PRO A 152 7.36 -11.35 0.85
C PRO A 152 8.23 -10.25 1.49
N SER A 153 9.09 -10.64 2.44
CA SER A 153 10.11 -9.74 2.95
C SER A 153 11.22 -9.58 1.90
N LEU A 154 11.28 -8.40 1.28
CA LEU A 154 12.21 -8.05 0.21
C LEU A 154 13.50 -7.43 0.72
N VAL A 155 13.45 -6.80 1.91
CA VAL A 155 14.62 -6.40 2.68
C VAL A 155 14.62 -7.22 3.97
N THR A 156 15.61 -8.08 4.10
CA THR A 156 15.80 -8.95 5.28
C THR A 156 16.57 -8.20 6.37
N ARG A 157 16.54 -8.72 7.60
CA ARG A 157 17.26 -8.12 8.73
C ARG A 157 18.76 -8.02 8.47
N ASP A 158 19.37 -9.02 7.84
CA ASP A 158 20.81 -9.01 7.54
C ASP A 158 21.19 -7.90 6.54
N MET A 159 20.27 -7.55 5.62
CA MET A 159 20.48 -6.47 4.65
C MET A 159 20.54 -5.08 5.30
N LEU A 160 20.03 -4.90 6.53
CA LEU A 160 20.11 -3.60 7.22
C LEU A 160 21.56 -3.20 7.50
N ALA A 161 22.47 -4.17 7.65
CA ALA A 161 23.90 -3.90 7.84
C ALA A 161 24.56 -3.25 6.61
N ASP A 162 23.98 -3.44 5.42
CA ASP A 162 24.45 -2.83 4.18
C ASP A 162 23.96 -1.37 4.03
N MET A 163 23.01 -0.93 4.86
CA MET A 163 22.42 0.41 4.81
C MET A 163 23.22 1.43 5.63
N GLN A 164 23.12 2.71 5.25
CA GLN A 164 23.72 3.80 6.02
C GLN A 164 22.91 4.08 7.29
N LYS A 165 23.57 4.28 8.43
CA LYS A 165 22.87 4.65 9.67
C LYS A 165 22.17 6.00 9.52
N GLY A 166 20.89 6.04 9.90
CA GLY A 166 19.96 7.16 9.73
C GLY A 166 19.17 7.10 8.42
N SER A 167 19.44 6.14 7.53
CA SER A 167 18.58 5.90 6.37
C SER A 167 17.21 5.42 6.85
N ILE A 168 16.20 5.54 5.97
CA ILE A 168 14.82 5.25 6.33
C ILE A 168 14.18 4.21 5.43
N LEU A 169 13.44 3.30 6.05
CA LEU A 169 12.52 2.36 5.43
C LEU A 169 11.08 2.84 5.66
N VAL A 170 10.35 3.11 4.59
CA VAL A 170 8.92 3.47 4.62
C VAL A 170 8.13 2.29 4.07
N ASP A 171 7.46 1.54 4.94
CA ASP A 171 6.73 0.33 4.55
C ASP A 171 5.25 0.63 4.36
N VAL A 172 4.84 0.87 3.12
CA VAL A 172 3.43 1.10 2.76
C VAL A 172 2.65 -0.22 2.72
N ALA A 173 3.33 -1.35 2.63
CA ALA A 173 2.71 -2.68 2.64
C ALA A 173 2.41 -3.18 4.07
N ILE A 174 2.59 -2.34 5.09
CA ILE A 174 2.44 -2.74 6.49
C ILE A 174 1.02 -3.26 6.82
N ASP A 175 0.00 -2.76 6.13
CA ASP A 175 -1.40 -3.21 6.26
C ASP A 175 -1.58 -4.70 5.96
N GLN A 176 -0.63 -5.30 5.23
CA GLN A 176 -0.62 -6.73 4.88
C GLN A 176 0.57 -7.48 5.49
N GLY A 177 1.16 -6.92 6.56
CA GLY A 177 2.27 -7.54 7.29
C GLY A 177 3.65 -7.03 6.91
N GLY A 178 3.76 -6.07 5.99
CA GLY A 178 4.99 -5.39 5.61
C GLY A 178 5.84 -6.16 4.60
N CYS A 179 6.64 -5.43 3.83
CA CYS A 179 7.60 -5.98 2.87
C CYS A 179 9.05 -5.91 3.34
N PHE A 180 9.30 -5.43 4.57
CA PHE A 180 10.59 -5.55 5.25
C PHE A 180 10.48 -6.52 6.43
N GLU A 181 11.48 -7.38 6.63
CA GLU A 181 11.44 -8.40 7.70
C GLU A 181 11.35 -7.77 9.10
N THR A 182 11.93 -6.59 9.27
CA THR A 182 11.98 -5.85 10.53
C THR A 182 10.77 -4.95 10.77
N SER A 183 9.83 -4.89 9.81
CA SER A 183 8.62 -4.07 9.88
C SER A 183 7.67 -4.51 11.00
N LYS A 184 7.17 -3.52 11.74
CA LYS A 184 6.13 -3.65 12.78
C LYS A 184 5.14 -2.50 12.63
N PRO A 185 3.82 -2.75 12.72
CA PRO A 185 2.84 -1.69 12.63
C PRO A 185 3.06 -0.60 13.68
N THR A 186 2.94 0.65 13.26
CA THR A 186 3.06 1.86 14.09
C THR A 186 1.80 2.72 13.95
N THR A 187 1.69 3.78 14.74
CA THR A 187 0.55 4.71 14.73
C THR A 187 1.00 6.12 14.38
N HIS A 188 0.07 7.00 14.03
CA HIS A 188 0.38 8.43 13.80
C HIS A 188 1.04 9.11 15.01
N ASP A 189 0.72 8.66 16.24
CA ASP A 189 1.31 9.21 17.48
C ASP A 189 2.75 8.74 17.71
N ASN A 190 3.07 7.50 17.30
CA ASN A 190 4.41 6.91 17.42
C ASN A 190 4.80 6.30 16.07
N PRO A 191 5.11 7.13 15.07
CA PRO A 191 5.15 6.71 13.66
C PRO A 191 6.44 6.01 13.25
N ILE A 192 7.49 6.15 14.06
CA ILE A 192 8.81 5.60 13.76
C ILE A 192 9.41 4.81 14.90
N TYR A 193 10.31 3.90 14.55
CA TYR A 193 11.25 3.25 15.46
C TYR A 193 12.57 2.99 14.73
N GLU A 194 13.63 2.67 15.46
CA GLU A 194 14.94 2.37 14.89
C GLU A 194 15.27 0.88 15.07
N VAL A 195 15.86 0.28 14.03
CA VAL A 195 16.46 -1.05 14.08
C VAL A 195 17.83 -0.98 13.43
N ASP A 196 18.88 -1.35 14.18
CA ASP A 196 20.27 -1.41 13.71
C ASP A 196 20.77 -0.09 13.08
N GLY A 197 20.26 1.05 13.56
CA GLY A 197 20.57 2.38 13.04
C GLY A 197 19.73 2.81 11.83
N VAL A 198 18.75 2.03 11.40
CA VAL A 198 17.84 2.35 10.28
C VAL A 198 16.46 2.73 10.82
N VAL A 199 15.97 3.89 10.43
CA VAL A 199 14.65 4.40 10.81
C VAL A 199 13.59 3.63 10.04
N HIS A 200 12.53 3.21 10.72
CA HIS A 200 11.38 2.53 10.13
C HIS A 200 10.13 3.38 10.32
N TYR A 201 9.45 3.69 9.22
CA TYR A 201 8.11 4.26 9.22
C TYR A 201 7.14 3.20 8.71
N CYS A 202 6.21 2.77 9.55
CA CYS A 202 5.33 1.62 9.28
C CYS A 202 3.89 1.92 9.72
N VAL A 203 3.38 3.11 9.43
CA VAL A 203 2.02 3.51 9.84
C VAL A 203 1.02 2.88 8.89
N ALA A 204 0.11 2.05 9.42
CA ALA A 204 -0.91 1.32 8.66
C ALA A 204 -1.84 2.27 7.87
N ASN A 205 -2.61 3.10 8.57
CA ASN A 205 -3.56 4.00 7.94
C ASN A 205 -2.92 5.35 7.55
N MET A 206 -1.92 5.34 6.64
CA MET A 206 -1.27 6.58 6.17
C MET A 206 -2.29 7.61 5.64
N PRO A 207 -3.27 7.25 4.77
CA PRO A 207 -4.24 8.21 4.23
C PRO A 207 -5.11 8.90 5.29
N GLY A 208 -5.22 8.33 6.49
CA GLY A 208 -5.92 8.93 7.63
C GLY A 208 -5.35 10.27 8.10
N ALA A 209 -4.07 10.57 7.83
CA ALA A 209 -3.45 11.85 8.21
C ALA A 209 -3.84 13.02 7.28
N VAL A 210 -4.40 12.75 6.09
CA VAL A 210 -4.79 13.78 5.11
C VAL A 210 -6.28 13.70 4.76
N PRO A 211 -7.19 13.76 5.76
CA PRO A 211 -8.60 13.41 5.61
C PRO A 211 -9.34 14.26 4.58
N ARG A 212 -8.94 15.53 4.39
CA ARG A 212 -9.53 16.39 3.35
C ARG A 212 -9.31 15.83 1.94
N THR A 213 -8.13 15.26 1.70
CA THR A 213 -7.77 14.68 0.40
C THR A 213 -8.30 13.26 0.28
N SER A 214 -8.04 12.41 1.29
CA SER A 214 -8.41 10.99 1.24
C SER A 214 -9.93 10.80 1.27
N THR A 215 -10.68 11.57 2.06
CA THR A 215 -12.15 11.50 2.05
C THR A 215 -12.69 11.80 0.67
N LEU A 216 -12.31 12.94 0.07
CA LEU A 216 -12.80 13.31 -1.26
C LEU A 216 -12.40 12.28 -2.33
N GLY A 217 -11.15 11.80 -2.30
CA GLY A 217 -10.66 10.77 -3.21
C GLY A 217 -11.45 9.46 -3.12
N LEU A 218 -11.70 8.98 -1.90
CA LEU A 218 -12.48 7.77 -1.66
C LEU A 218 -13.96 7.97 -2.04
N THR A 219 -14.59 9.06 -1.60
CA THR A 219 -16.01 9.29 -1.85
C THR A 219 -16.32 9.51 -3.32
N ASN A 220 -15.41 10.06 -4.11
CA ASN A 220 -15.61 10.24 -5.55
C ASN A 220 -15.80 8.90 -6.28
N VAL A 221 -15.11 7.85 -5.83
CA VAL A 221 -15.21 6.52 -6.44
C VAL A 221 -16.26 5.63 -5.78
N THR A 222 -16.59 5.84 -4.51
CA THR A 222 -17.63 5.04 -3.81
C THR A 222 -19.04 5.58 -4.01
N LEU A 223 -19.21 6.89 -4.27
CA LEU A 223 -20.53 7.52 -4.39
C LEU A 223 -21.45 6.85 -5.44
N PRO A 224 -20.99 6.48 -6.65
CA PRO A 224 -21.84 5.79 -7.62
C PRO A 224 -22.43 4.48 -7.06
N TYR A 225 -21.60 3.64 -6.42
CA TYR A 225 -22.04 2.38 -5.83
C TYR A 225 -22.99 2.61 -4.64
N ALA A 226 -22.70 3.59 -3.79
CA ALA A 226 -23.54 3.92 -2.65
C ALA A 226 -24.94 4.41 -3.08
N VAL A 227 -25.01 5.24 -4.11
CA VAL A 227 -26.28 5.71 -4.70
C VAL A 227 -27.05 4.55 -5.33
N ASP A 228 -26.36 3.62 -6.00
CA ASP A 228 -27.02 2.46 -6.62
C ASP A 228 -27.64 1.54 -5.56
N ILE A 229 -26.90 1.23 -4.49
CA ILE A 229 -27.40 0.47 -3.35
C ILE A 229 -28.59 1.19 -2.69
N ALA A 230 -28.51 2.50 -2.48
CA ALA A 230 -29.57 3.28 -1.84
C ALA A 230 -30.87 3.29 -2.66
N ASN A 231 -30.77 3.38 -3.99
CA ASN A 231 -31.93 3.45 -4.88
C ASN A 231 -32.57 2.07 -5.14
N LYS A 232 -31.75 1.02 -5.26
CA LYS A 232 -32.22 -0.31 -5.70
C LYS A 232 -32.33 -1.34 -4.57
N GLY A 233 -31.71 -1.07 -3.43
CA GLY A 233 -31.39 -2.07 -2.43
C GLY A 233 -30.22 -2.96 -2.87
N TRP A 234 -29.55 -3.59 -1.90
CA TRP A 234 -28.32 -4.34 -2.16
C TRP A 234 -28.51 -5.50 -3.15
N LYS A 235 -29.57 -6.32 -3.03
CA LYS A 235 -29.79 -7.49 -3.90
C LYS A 235 -29.85 -7.12 -5.38
N LYS A 236 -30.60 -6.06 -5.71
CA LYS A 236 -30.75 -5.62 -7.10
C LYS A 236 -29.50 -4.90 -7.60
N ALA A 237 -28.87 -4.06 -6.77
CA ALA A 237 -27.60 -3.41 -7.13
C ALA A 237 -26.52 -4.44 -7.47
N LEU A 238 -26.35 -5.50 -6.66
CA LEU A 238 -25.37 -6.56 -6.93
C LEU A 238 -25.70 -7.42 -8.16
N LYS A 239 -26.99 -7.65 -8.45
CA LYS A 239 -27.40 -8.37 -9.67
C LYS A 239 -27.12 -7.55 -10.94
N ASP A 240 -27.25 -6.23 -10.86
CA ASP A 240 -27.03 -5.31 -11.98
C ASP A 240 -25.53 -4.99 -12.18
N ASP A 241 -24.72 -5.04 -11.12
CA ASP A 241 -23.30 -4.66 -11.12
C ASP A 241 -22.40 -5.82 -10.65
N LYS A 242 -21.69 -6.42 -11.62
CA LYS A 242 -20.75 -7.52 -11.38
C LYS A 242 -19.52 -7.12 -10.57
N GLU A 243 -19.11 -5.85 -10.64
CA GLU A 243 -17.96 -5.35 -9.88
C GLU A 243 -18.33 -5.28 -8.39
N LEU A 244 -19.50 -4.71 -8.12
CA LEU A 244 -20.04 -4.59 -6.77
C LEU A 244 -20.38 -5.96 -6.17
N LEU A 245 -20.85 -6.91 -6.98
CA LEU A 245 -21.12 -8.30 -6.59
C LEU A 245 -19.91 -8.95 -5.90
N LYS A 246 -18.70 -8.77 -6.45
CA LYS A 246 -17.45 -9.28 -5.86
C LYS A 246 -17.10 -8.62 -4.51
N GLY A 247 -17.69 -7.45 -4.25
CA GLY A 247 -17.62 -6.74 -2.97
C GLY A 247 -18.33 -7.46 -1.82
N LEU A 248 -19.29 -8.35 -2.10
CA LEU A 248 -20.12 -8.96 -1.06
C LEU A 248 -19.32 -9.97 -0.22
N ASN A 249 -19.30 -9.77 1.10
CA ASN A 249 -18.48 -10.58 2.02
C ASN A 249 -19.30 -11.39 3.01
N ILE A 250 -20.30 -10.77 3.65
CA ILE A 250 -21.12 -11.41 4.70
C ILE A 250 -22.59 -11.03 4.46
N VAL A 251 -23.51 -11.99 4.60
CA VAL A 251 -24.96 -11.78 4.49
C VAL A 251 -25.66 -12.56 5.58
N ASP A 252 -26.41 -11.88 6.46
CA ASP A 252 -27.27 -12.52 7.47
C ASP A 252 -26.56 -13.61 8.31
N GLY A 253 -25.26 -13.42 8.57
CA GLY A 253 -24.41 -14.37 9.31
C GLY A 253 -23.58 -15.33 8.44
N ASP A 254 -23.90 -15.47 7.15
CA ASP A 254 -23.18 -16.33 6.21
C ASP A 254 -21.98 -15.60 5.59
N ILE A 255 -20.79 -16.21 5.60
CA ILE A 255 -19.63 -15.72 4.86
C ILE A 255 -19.73 -16.18 3.41
N VAL A 256 -19.78 -15.23 2.49
CA VAL A 256 -19.95 -15.48 1.04
C VAL A 256 -18.73 -15.08 0.21
N TYR A 257 -17.68 -14.58 0.86
CA TYR A 257 -16.37 -14.37 0.24
C TYR A 257 -15.39 -15.44 0.71
N LYS A 258 -14.90 -16.23 -0.25
CA LYS A 258 -14.24 -17.51 0.02
C LYS A 258 -12.94 -17.35 0.81
N GLU A 259 -12.14 -16.36 0.45
CA GLU A 259 -10.84 -16.10 1.05
C GLU A 259 -10.96 -15.69 2.53
N VAL A 260 -12.07 -15.04 2.92
CA VAL A 260 -12.34 -14.70 4.33
C VAL A 260 -12.69 -15.95 5.12
N ALA A 261 -13.48 -16.86 4.55
CA ALA A 261 -13.80 -18.14 5.18
C ALA A 261 -12.53 -19.02 5.35
N GLU A 262 -11.69 -19.10 4.31
CA GLU A 262 -10.43 -19.84 4.32
C GLU A 262 -9.43 -19.28 5.36
N ALA A 263 -9.36 -17.95 5.53
CA ALA A 263 -8.44 -17.30 6.46
C ALA A 263 -8.61 -17.77 7.92
N PHE A 264 -9.83 -18.15 8.32
CA PHE A 264 -10.14 -18.58 9.70
C PHE A 264 -10.73 -20.00 9.81
N ASN A 265 -10.72 -20.77 8.72
CA ASN A 265 -11.38 -22.08 8.61
C ASN A 265 -12.86 -22.04 9.04
N MET A 266 -13.61 -21.07 8.49
CA MET A 266 -15.04 -20.89 8.71
C MET A 266 -15.86 -21.44 7.54
N ASP A 267 -17.16 -21.63 7.74
CA ASP A 267 -18.06 -22.12 6.70
C ASP A 267 -18.25 -21.07 5.59
N TYR A 268 -18.17 -21.53 4.34
CA TYR A 268 -18.38 -20.72 3.14
C TYR A 268 -19.73 -21.05 2.50
N THR A 269 -20.53 -20.01 2.24
CA THR A 269 -21.80 -20.12 1.53
C THR A 269 -21.65 -19.52 0.12
N PRO A 270 -21.91 -20.30 -0.96
CA PRO A 270 -21.91 -19.77 -2.31
C PRO A 270 -22.85 -18.58 -2.48
N ILE A 271 -22.40 -17.55 -3.20
CA ILE A 271 -23.11 -16.27 -3.32
C ILE A 271 -24.50 -16.43 -3.96
N GLU A 272 -24.68 -17.45 -4.80
CA GLU A 272 -25.93 -17.79 -5.47
C GLU A 272 -27.03 -18.22 -4.48
N ASN A 273 -26.66 -18.67 -3.29
CA ASN A 273 -27.61 -19.12 -2.27
C ASN A 273 -28.23 -17.97 -1.47
N VAL A 274 -27.64 -16.77 -1.52
CA VAL A 274 -28.08 -15.60 -0.72
C VAL A 274 -28.74 -14.49 -1.57
N LEU A 275 -28.62 -14.56 -2.90
CA LEU A 275 -29.02 -13.50 -3.85
C LEU A 275 -30.42 -13.62 -4.47
#